data_AF-A0A9E4KFR2-F1
#
_entry.id   AF-A0A9E4KFR2-F1
#
_cell.length_a   1.000
_cell.length_b   1.000
_cell.length_c   1.000
_cell.angle_alpha   90.00
_cell.angle_beta   90.00
_cell.angle_gamma   90.00
#
_symmetry.space_group_name_H-M   'P 1'
#
loop_
_entity.id
_entity.type
_entity.pdbx_description
1 polymer ?
#
loop_
_entity_poly.entity_id
_entity_poly.type
_entity_poly.pdbx_seq_one_letter_code
_entity_poly.pdbx_strand_id
1 'polypeptide(L)' 'SSINIMQDRITRSRMAGDPPDVILAPRMSKLGLMEFDEAEMGINEGLREVKRMRPALEQLLPKLEP' A
#
# COMPACT_ATOMS: atom_id res chain seq x y z
N SER A 1 -14.98 13.18 1.71
CA SER A 1 -14.32 14.10 2.66
C SER A 1 -13.26 14.91 1.91
N SER A 2 -13.00 16.16 2.32
CA SER A 2 -11.90 16.99 1.80
C SER A 2 -10.53 16.32 1.98
N ILE A 3 -10.37 15.54 3.05
CA ILE A 3 -9.15 14.77 3.31
C ILE A 3 -8.89 13.73 2.21
N ASN A 4 -9.91 12.96 1.79
CA ASN A 4 -9.76 11.98 0.71
C ASN A 4 -9.34 12.65 -0.61
N ILE A 5 -9.92 13.81 -0.94
CA ILE A 5 -9.56 14.57 -2.15
C ILE A 5 -8.10 15.02 -2.11
N MET A 6 -7.64 15.51 -0.96
CA MET A 6 -6.26 15.95 -0.78
C MET A 6 -5.28 14.77 -0.87
N GLN A 7 -5.60 13.63 -0.24
CA GLN A 7 -4.79 12.43 -0.33
C GLN A 7 -4.66 11.92 -1.77
N ASP A 8 -5.79 11.84 -2.47
CA ASP A 8 -5.84 11.48 -3.89
C ASP A 8 -4.91 12.36 -4.74
N ARG A 9 -4.92 13.68 -4.50
CA ARG A 9 -4.07 14.63 -5.22
C ARG A 9 -2.59 14.43 -4.91
N ILE A 10 -2.24 14.22 -3.64
CA ILE A 10 -0.85 13.98 -3.22
C ILE A 10 -0.33 12.68 -3.82
N THR A 11 -1.12 11.60 -3.75
CA THR A 11 -0.77 10.29 -4.33
C THR A 11 -0.55 10.40 -5.83
N ARG A 12 -1.51 10.99 -6.57
CA ARG A 12 -1.36 11.18 -8.03
C ARG A 12 -0.15 12.04 -8.39
N SER A 13 0.09 13.12 -7.64
CA SER A 13 1.24 14.00 -7.87
C SER A 13 2.57 13.28 -7.67
N ARG A 14 2.67 12.39 -6.67
CA ARG A 14 3.89 11.60 -6.43
C ARG A 14 4.12 10.56 -7.52
N MET A 15 3.08 9.81 -7.88
CA MET A 15 3.15 8.79 -8.93
C MET A 15 3.54 9.36 -10.31
N ALA A 16 3.17 10.61 -10.61
CA ALA A 16 3.51 11.26 -11.87
C ALA A 16 4.98 11.73 -11.93
N GLY A 17 5.62 11.97 -10.78
CA GLY A 17 7.02 12.44 -10.73
C GLY A 17 8.03 11.30 -10.78
N ASP A 18 7.84 10.30 -9.92
CA ASP A 18 8.69 9.11 -9.83
C ASP A 18 7.80 7.87 -9.60
N PRO A 19 7.40 7.16 -10.66
CA PRO A 19 6.49 6.03 -10.54
C PRO A 19 7.20 4.86 -9.86
N PRO A 20 6.54 4.14 -8.92
CA PRO A 20 7.14 3.00 -8.26
C PRO A 20 7.25 1.80 -9.20
N ASP A 21 8.28 0.97 -9.01
CA ASP A 21 8.44 -0.30 -9.75
C ASP A 21 7.30 -1.30 -9.44
N VAL A 22 6.83 -1.31 -8.19
CA VAL A 22 5.68 -2.10 -7.74
C VAL A 22 4.76 -1.27 -6.85
N ILE A 23 3.47 -1.42 -7.09
CA ILE A 23 2.40 -0.88 -6.26
C ILE A 23 1.81 -2.03 -5.44
N LEU A 24 1.77 -1.86 -4.11
CA LEU A 24 0.98 -2.69 -3.22
C LEU A 24 -0.34 -1.96 -2.94
N ALA A 25 -1.47 -2.63 -3.15
CA ALA A 25 -2.80 -2.05 -2.96
C ALA A 25 -3.64 -2.96 -2.03
N PRO A 26 -3.36 -2.95 -0.71
CA PRO A 26 -4.10 -3.76 0.25
C PRO A 26 -5.60 -3.47 0.20
N ARG A 27 -6.44 -4.49 0.45
CA ARG A 27 -7.90 -4.36 0.32
C ARG A 27 -8.49 -3.73 1.58
N MET A 28 -8.52 -2.40 1.60
CA MET A 28 -8.94 -1.61 2.77
C MET A 28 -10.40 -1.17 2.72
N SER A 29 -11.28 -1.85 1.97
CA SER A 29 -12.68 -1.44 1.75
C SER A 29 -13.53 -1.28 3.03
N LYS A 30 -13.06 -1.79 4.18
CA LYS A 30 -13.75 -1.70 5.47
C LYS A 30 -13.04 -0.83 6.51
N LEU A 31 -11.89 -0.24 6.17
CA LEU A 31 -11.12 0.61 7.08
C LEU A 31 -11.16 2.06 6.59
N GLY A 32 -11.78 2.93 7.37
CA GLY A 32 -11.80 4.37 7.19
C GLY A 32 -10.44 5.00 7.50
N LEU A 33 -10.17 6.16 6.88
CA LEU A 33 -8.89 6.84 7.03
C LEU A 33 -8.56 7.28 8.48
N MET A 34 -9.59 7.51 9.29
CA MET A 34 -9.47 8.02 10.67
C MET A 34 -9.88 6.96 11.71
N GLU A 35 -9.97 5.70 11.32
CA GLU A 35 -10.29 4.56 12.21
C GLU A 35 -8.99 4.01 12.79
N PHE A 36 -8.57 4.57 13.94
CA PHE A 36 -7.29 4.25 14.60
C PHE A 36 -7.37 3.05 15.54
N ASP A 37 -8.58 2.59 15.84
CA ASP A 37 -8.90 1.44 16.68
C ASP A 37 -8.72 0.10 15.95
N GLU A 38 -8.78 0.10 14.61
CA GLU A 38 -8.70 -1.10 13.77
C GLU A 38 -7.28 -1.36 13.22
N ALA A 39 -6.25 -0.97 13.98
CA ALA A 39 -4.84 -1.10 13.56
C ALA A 39 -4.45 -2.54 13.22
N GLU A 40 -4.93 -3.51 13.99
CA GLU A 40 -4.67 -4.93 13.77
C GLU A 40 -5.22 -5.41 12.41
N MET A 41 -6.40 -4.92 12.00
CA MET A 41 -6.98 -5.24 10.70
C MET A 41 -6.06 -4.77 9.58
N GLY A 42 -5.58 -3.53 9.66
CA GLY A 42 -4.71 -2.93 8.65
C GLY A 42 -3.36 -3.65 8.52
N ILE A 43 -2.73 -3.98 9.65
CA ILE A 43 -1.47 -4.74 9.67
C ILE A 43 -1.64 -6.11 9.02
N ASN A 44 -2.70 -6.83 9.40
CA ASN A 44 -2.99 -8.16 8.86
C ASN A 44 -3.28 -8.11 7.36
N GLU A 45 -3.99 -7.09 6.88
CA GLU A 45 -4.23 -6.92 5.44
C GLU A 45 -2.97 -6.55 4.67
N GLY A 46 -2.09 -5.72 5.24
CA GLY A 46 -0.77 -5.44 4.68
C GLY A 46 0.09 -6.69 4.53
N LEU A 47 0.15 -7.54 5.57
CA LEU A 47 0.85 -8.82 5.53
C LEU A 47 0.29 -9.76 4.45
N ARG A 48 -1.04 -9.79 4.29
CA ARG A 48 -1.68 -10.56 3.22
C ARG A 48 -1.34 -10.02 1.83
N GLU A 49 -1.33 -8.70 1.66
CA GLU A 49 -0.96 -8.07 0.38
C GLU A 49 0.47 -8.38 -0.02
N VAL A 50 1.42 -8.25 0.92
CA VAL A 50 2.83 -8.60 0.67
C VAL A 50 2.95 -10.08 0.28
N LYS A 51 2.22 -10.98 0.95
CA LYS A 51 2.20 -12.41 0.58
C LYS A 51 1.65 -12.63 -0.83
N ARG A 52 0.58 -11.92 -1.23
CA ARG A 52 0.01 -12.00 -2.59
C ARG A 52 0.99 -11.49 -3.65
N MET A 53 1.71 -10.41 -3.35
CA MET A 53 2.63 -9.76 -4.27
C MET A 53 4.05 -10.30 -4.23
N ARG A 54 4.32 -11.31 -3.39
CA ARG A 54 5.63 -11.96 -3.25
C ARG A 54 6.30 -12.30 -4.59
N PRO A 55 5.62 -12.89 -5.60
CA PRO A 55 6.26 -13.20 -6.87
C PRO A 55 6.78 -11.95 -7.61
N ALA A 56 6.04 -10.83 -7.56
CA ALA A 56 6.46 -9.57 -8.18
C ALA A 56 7.60 -8.92 -7.38
N LEU A 57 7.55 -8.98 -6.05
CA LEU A 57 8.60 -8.46 -5.18
C LEU A 57 9.91 -9.23 -5.35
N GLU A 58 9.88 -10.56 -5.46
CA GLU A 58 11.07 -11.41 -5.67
C GLU A 58 11.74 -11.19 -7.03
N GLN A 59 11.02 -10.69 -8.04
CA GLN A 59 11.61 -10.31 -9.33
C GLN A 59 12.39 -9.00 -9.25
N LEU A 60 12.00 -8.09 -8.36
CA LEU A 60 12.58 -6.75 -8.24
C LEU A 60 13.64 -6.65 -7.15
N LEU A 61 13.48 -7.41 -6.07
CA LEU A 61 14.44 -7.49 -4.99
C LEU A 61 15.39 -8.65 -5.33
N PRO A 62 16.60 -8.40 -5.89
CA PRO A 62 17.61 -9.45 -5.96
C PRO A 62 17.76 -10.01 -4.55
N LYS A 63 17.64 -11.35 -4.42
CA LYS A 63 17.56 -12.09 -3.15
C LYS A 63 18.30 -11.31 -2.07
N LEU A 64 17.56 -10.78 -1.10
CA LEU A 64 18.15 -10.30 0.14
C LEU A 64 18.92 -11.52 0.68
N GLU A 65 20.23 -11.55 0.47
CA GLU A 65 21.06 -12.55 1.12
C GLU A 65 20.84 -12.37 2.62
N PRO A 66 20.68 -13.48 3.36
CA PRO A 66 20.36 -13.46 4.78
C PRO A 66 21.37 -12.67 5.61
#